data_AF-A0A7X9WN04-F1
#
_entry.id   AF-A0A7X9WN04-F1
#
_cell.length_a   1.000
_cell.length_b   1.000
_cell.length_c   1.000
_cell.angle_alpha   90.00
_cell.angle_beta   90.00
_cell.angle_gamma   90.00
#
_symmetry.space_group_name_H-M   'P 1'
#
loop_
_entity.id
_entity.type
_entity.pdbx_description
1 polymer ?
#
loop_
_entity_poly.entity_id
_entity_poly.type
_entity_poly.pdbx_seq_one_letter_code
_entity_poly.pdbx_strand_id
1 'polypeptide(L)'
;MAQVNRRSVLGGIAATSALMATGSSRSATAAQRAPKIALETVLARAESAKRRGTKYALYAEPPSERLAAWPRGHNADCSGFVGWCFGLPRKPRQIGVGTKLGTDQIYKDATADKALFTRIEAPEIGDIVLYPNYQIAPGVEGTPGHVALITAVRVDGSYDTIECASTPFHKTGDAIAFDRADTIFRGHAIELTRIRKAYPDLPADKVRDPIFARYLGLVR
;
A
#
# COMPACT_ATOMS: atom_id res chain seq x y z
N MET A 1 6.84 -28.50 -82.08
CA MET A 1 5.45 -28.94 -82.33
C MET A 1 5.06 -29.94 -81.24
N ALA A 2 4.18 -29.55 -80.32
CA ALA A 2 3.31 -30.46 -79.58
C ALA A 2 2.34 -29.61 -78.74
N GLN A 3 1.14 -29.43 -79.27
CA GLN A 3 -0.01 -28.86 -78.61
C GLN A 3 -0.92 -30.04 -78.29
N VAL A 4 -1.20 -30.32 -77.01
CA VAL A 4 -2.45 -31.00 -76.64
C VAL A 4 -2.90 -30.49 -75.28
N ASN A 5 -4.10 -29.91 -75.31
CA ASN A 5 -4.87 -29.40 -74.19
C ASN A 5 -5.98 -30.44 -73.94
N ARG A 6 -6.10 -31.01 -72.73
CA ARG A 6 -7.35 -31.66 -72.28
C ARG A 6 -7.53 -31.53 -70.77
N ARG A 7 -8.59 -30.79 -70.41
CA ARG A 7 -9.24 -30.79 -69.10
C ARG A 7 -9.93 -32.13 -68.84
N SER A 8 -9.84 -32.59 -67.60
CA SER A 8 -10.81 -33.33 -66.79
C SER A 8 -9.98 -34.03 -65.68
N VAL A 9 -10.32 -34.08 -64.39
CA VAL A 9 -11.48 -34.67 -63.73
C VAL A 9 -11.28 -34.48 -62.21
N LEU A 10 -12.38 -34.28 -61.47
CA LEU A 10 -12.64 -34.56 -60.04
C LEU A 10 -11.74 -34.01 -58.92
N GLY A 11 -12.44 -33.41 -57.95
CA GLY A 11 -12.30 -33.82 -56.55
C GLY A 11 -11.46 -32.90 -55.67
N GLY A 12 -12.11 -32.24 -54.71
CA GLY A 12 -11.39 -31.57 -53.64
C GLY A 12 -12.23 -30.54 -52.92
N ILE A 13 -12.98 -31.00 -51.94
CA ILE A 13 -13.56 -30.18 -50.88
C ILE A 13 -12.39 -29.45 -50.20
N ALA A 14 -12.20 -28.17 -50.49
CA ALA A 14 -11.21 -27.34 -49.83
C ALA A 14 -11.94 -26.45 -48.81
N ALA A 15 -11.95 -26.93 -47.56
CA ALA A 15 -12.25 -26.13 -46.39
C ALA A 15 -11.36 -24.89 -46.40
N THR A 16 -11.97 -23.72 -46.63
CA THR A 16 -11.29 -22.44 -46.41
C THR A 16 -11.82 -21.89 -45.10
N SER A 17 -11.13 -22.28 -44.03
CA SER A 17 -11.33 -21.74 -42.69
C SER A 17 -11.28 -20.23 -42.73
N ALA A 18 -12.38 -19.60 -42.34
CA ALA A 18 -12.46 -18.16 -42.18
C ALA A 18 -11.44 -17.71 -41.13
N LEU A 19 -10.60 -16.78 -41.56
CA LEU A 19 -9.63 -16.02 -40.81
C LEU A 19 -10.32 -15.28 -39.65
N MET A 20 -10.28 -15.83 -38.44
CA MET A 20 -10.53 -15.06 -37.21
C MET A 20 -9.16 -14.70 -36.63
N ALA A 21 -8.63 -13.57 -37.10
CA ALA A 21 -7.53 -12.90 -36.44
C ALA A 21 -7.99 -12.45 -35.05
N THR A 22 -7.73 -13.26 -34.03
CA THR A 22 -7.84 -12.88 -32.63
C THR A 22 -6.67 -11.96 -32.30
N GLY A 23 -6.83 -10.68 -32.61
CA GLY A 23 -5.83 -9.67 -32.35
C GLY A 23 -6.44 -8.29 -32.28
N SER A 24 -6.95 -7.91 -31.12
CA SER A 24 -6.73 -6.53 -30.65
C SER A 24 -6.87 -6.46 -29.15
N SER A 25 -5.69 -6.41 -28.54
CA SER A 25 -5.39 -5.92 -27.20
C SER A 25 -6.41 -4.89 -26.70
N ARG A 26 -7.21 -5.29 -25.71
CA ARG A 26 -7.80 -4.30 -24.80
C ARG A 26 -6.67 -3.71 -23.97
N SER A 27 -6.21 -2.58 -24.49
CA SER A 27 -5.22 -1.67 -23.96
C SER A 27 -5.27 -1.55 -22.43
N ALA A 28 -4.11 -1.77 -21.80
CA ALA A 28 -3.84 -1.52 -20.40
C ALA A 28 -3.71 0.00 -20.11
N THR A 29 -4.77 0.78 -20.35
CA THR A 29 -4.70 2.27 -20.31
C THR A 29 -5.41 2.96 -19.16
N ALA A 30 -5.82 2.23 -18.13
CA ALA A 30 -6.17 2.84 -16.84
C ALA A 30 -5.37 2.16 -15.73
N ALA A 31 -4.06 2.45 -15.67
CA ALA A 31 -3.32 2.27 -14.42
C ALA A 31 -4.11 2.98 -13.32
N GLN A 32 -4.80 2.21 -12.48
CA GLN A 32 -5.66 2.71 -11.42
C GLN A 32 -4.77 3.49 -10.45
N ARG A 33 -4.83 4.82 -10.54
CA ARG A 33 -3.94 5.70 -9.77
C ARG A 33 -4.36 5.66 -8.29
N ALA A 34 -3.40 5.79 -7.38
CA ALA A 34 -3.70 6.07 -5.98
C ALA A 34 -4.56 7.34 -5.87
N PRO A 35 -5.37 7.49 -4.80
CA PRO A 35 -5.97 8.77 -4.48
C PRO A 35 -4.87 9.85 -4.39
N LYS A 36 -5.09 10.98 -5.06
CA LYS A 36 -4.27 12.17 -4.83
C LYS A 36 -4.72 12.77 -3.50
N ILE A 37 -3.87 12.72 -2.50
CA ILE A 37 -4.14 13.21 -1.14
C ILE A 37 -2.92 13.99 -0.68
N ALA A 38 -3.09 15.18 -0.12
CA ALA A 38 -1.96 15.98 0.36
C ALA A 38 -1.27 15.30 1.56
N LEU A 39 0.05 15.52 1.72
CA LEU A 39 0.83 14.92 2.82
C LEU A 39 0.30 15.36 4.17
N GLU A 40 -0.03 16.64 4.27
CA GLU A 40 -0.63 17.28 5.43
C GLU A 40 -1.94 16.58 5.80
N THR A 41 -2.74 16.18 4.81
CA THR A 41 -3.99 15.45 5.04
C THR A 41 -3.73 14.06 5.60
N VAL A 42 -2.73 13.33 5.08
CA VAL A 42 -2.40 11.99 5.60
C VAL A 42 -1.91 12.05 7.04
N LEU A 43 -1.04 13.02 7.34
CA LEU A 43 -0.50 13.21 8.69
C LEU A 43 -1.59 13.70 9.66
N ALA A 44 -2.45 14.63 9.24
CA ALA A 44 -3.58 15.09 10.05
C ALA A 44 -4.58 13.96 10.34
N ARG A 45 -4.84 13.09 9.36
CA ARG A 45 -5.67 11.88 9.54
C ARG A 45 -5.04 10.98 10.59
N ALA A 46 -3.76 10.63 10.42
CA ALA A 46 -3.06 9.75 11.34
C ALA A 46 -3.10 10.30 12.78
N GLU A 47 -2.82 11.57 12.96
CA GLU A 47 -2.86 12.22 14.28
C GLU A 47 -4.28 12.23 14.88
N SER A 48 -5.32 12.46 14.07
CA SER A 48 -6.71 12.49 14.51
C SER A 48 -7.18 11.19 15.17
N ALA A 49 -6.48 10.08 14.89
CA ALA A 49 -6.81 8.73 15.35
C ALA A 49 -6.28 8.39 16.74
N LYS A 50 -5.41 9.23 17.30
CA LYS A 50 -4.89 9.06 18.67
C LYS A 50 -5.96 9.38 19.73
N ARG A 51 -5.84 8.72 20.88
CA ARG A 51 -6.70 8.95 22.07
C ARG A 51 -8.18 8.80 21.75
N ARG A 52 -8.49 7.88 20.84
CA ARG A 52 -9.84 7.52 20.43
C ARG A 52 -10.30 6.23 21.13
N GLY A 53 -9.43 5.55 21.87
CA GLY A 53 -9.73 4.26 22.50
C GLY A 53 -9.80 3.15 21.45
N THR A 54 -8.97 3.24 20.42
CA THR A 54 -8.94 2.25 19.34
C THR A 54 -8.47 0.92 19.91
N LYS A 55 -9.22 -0.16 19.67
CA LYS A 55 -8.77 -1.50 20.05
C LYS A 55 -8.02 -2.14 18.89
N TYR A 56 -6.87 -2.74 19.21
CA TYR A 56 -6.13 -3.51 18.21
C TYR A 56 -6.86 -4.83 17.95
N ALA A 57 -7.16 -5.11 16.68
CA ALA A 57 -7.78 -6.35 16.28
C ALA A 57 -7.28 -6.75 14.89
N LEU A 58 -6.60 -7.90 14.81
CA LEU A 58 -6.10 -8.43 13.54
C LEU A 58 -7.25 -8.56 12.54
N TYR A 59 -6.98 -8.11 11.31
CA TYR A 59 -7.92 -8.16 10.19
C TYR A 59 -9.17 -7.30 10.32
N ALA A 60 -9.30 -6.49 11.38
CA ALA A 60 -10.43 -5.59 11.58
C ALA A 60 -10.59 -4.63 10.40
N GLU A 61 -11.84 -4.37 10.04
CA GLU A 61 -12.15 -3.35 9.03
C GLU A 61 -11.85 -1.97 9.63
N PRO A 62 -11.06 -1.11 8.97
CA PRO A 62 -10.93 0.28 9.38
C PRO A 62 -12.27 1.03 9.17
N PRO A 63 -12.42 2.23 9.76
CA PRO A 63 -13.55 3.09 9.42
C PRO A 63 -13.53 3.43 7.92
N SER A 64 -14.64 3.95 7.39
CA SER A 64 -14.65 4.40 6.00
C SER A 64 -13.57 5.45 5.77
N GLU A 65 -12.84 5.28 4.67
CA GLU A 65 -11.81 6.19 4.19
C GLU A 65 -12.34 7.60 3.91
N ARG A 66 -13.65 7.75 3.77
CA ARG A 66 -14.33 9.04 3.55
C ARG A 66 -14.51 9.87 4.82
N LEU A 67 -14.35 9.28 6.00
CA LEU A 67 -14.44 10.04 7.24
C LEU A 67 -13.25 10.99 7.37
N ALA A 68 -13.50 12.23 7.78
CA ALA A 68 -12.47 13.23 7.99
C ALA A 68 -11.62 12.96 9.25
N ALA A 69 -12.17 12.22 10.22
CA ALA A 69 -11.51 11.89 11.47
C ALA A 69 -11.86 10.47 11.92
N TRP A 70 -10.98 9.88 12.72
CA TRP A 70 -11.16 8.53 13.25
C TRP A 70 -12.27 8.49 14.34
N PRO A 71 -13.24 7.56 14.25
CA PRO A 71 -14.29 7.44 15.24
C PRO A 71 -13.78 6.87 16.58
N ARG A 72 -14.41 7.26 17.69
CA ARG A 72 -14.09 6.74 19.03
C ARG A 72 -14.42 5.25 19.13
N GLY A 73 -13.57 4.49 19.81
CA GLY A 73 -13.79 3.08 20.13
C GLY A 73 -13.72 2.12 18.95
N HIS A 74 -13.35 2.60 17.77
CA HIS A 74 -13.28 1.77 16.57
C HIS A 74 -12.13 0.76 16.67
N ASN A 75 -12.30 -0.42 16.11
CA ASN A 75 -11.24 -1.41 16.02
C ASN A 75 -10.41 -1.21 14.75
N ALA A 76 -9.13 -1.55 14.76
CA ALA A 76 -8.33 -1.60 13.54
C ALA A 76 -7.13 -2.53 13.68
N ASP A 77 -6.57 -2.89 12.52
CA ASP A 77 -5.21 -3.41 12.42
C ASP A 77 -4.25 -2.37 11.83
N CYS A 78 -2.96 -2.71 11.80
CA CYS A 78 -1.89 -1.84 11.30
C CYS A 78 -2.14 -1.38 9.86
N SER A 79 -2.37 -2.32 8.95
CA SER A 79 -2.57 -2.04 7.51
C SER A 79 -3.85 -1.28 7.19
N GLY A 80 -4.93 -1.53 7.94
CA GLY A 80 -6.21 -0.84 7.80
C GLY A 80 -6.12 0.60 8.29
N PHE A 81 -5.43 0.83 9.42
CA PHE A 81 -5.12 2.19 9.89
C PHE A 81 -4.29 2.96 8.86
N VAL A 82 -3.18 2.38 8.39
CA VAL A 82 -2.33 3.02 7.37
C VAL A 82 -3.13 3.29 6.10
N GLY A 83 -3.86 2.31 5.57
CA GLY A 83 -4.73 2.49 4.40
C GLY A 83 -5.72 3.64 4.58
N TRP A 84 -6.37 3.72 5.74
CA TRP A 84 -7.29 4.82 6.05
C TRP A 84 -6.58 6.18 6.06
N CYS A 85 -5.35 6.28 6.58
CA CYS A 85 -4.58 7.53 6.54
C CYS A 85 -4.40 8.05 5.11
N PHE A 86 -4.14 7.16 4.15
CA PHE A 86 -4.01 7.50 2.73
C PHE A 86 -5.33 7.61 1.95
N GLY A 87 -6.48 7.48 2.62
CA GLY A 87 -7.77 7.50 1.95
C GLY A 87 -8.02 6.26 1.07
N LEU A 88 -7.33 5.15 1.37
CA LEU A 88 -7.55 3.87 0.71
C LEU A 88 -8.66 3.08 1.42
N PRO A 89 -9.64 2.52 0.68
CA PRO A 89 -10.56 1.57 1.28
C PRO A 89 -9.82 0.29 1.66
N ARG A 90 -10.41 -0.53 2.54
CA ARG A 90 -9.84 -1.82 2.96
C ARG A 90 -9.60 -2.79 1.79
N LYS A 91 -10.31 -2.64 0.67
CA LYS A 91 -10.13 -3.44 -0.55
C LYS A 91 -9.87 -2.51 -1.75
N PRO A 92 -8.68 -1.89 -1.84
CA PRO A 92 -8.36 -1.04 -2.97
C PRO A 92 -8.23 -1.90 -4.22
N ARG A 93 -8.86 -1.50 -5.34
CA ARG A 93 -8.82 -2.30 -6.57
C ARG A 93 -7.41 -2.47 -7.14
N GLN A 94 -6.54 -1.50 -6.86
CA GLN A 94 -5.17 -1.41 -7.34
C GLN A 94 -4.29 -2.60 -6.91
N ILE A 95 -4.55 -3.19 -5.74
CA ILE A 95 -3.81 -4.35 -5.23
C ILE A 95 -4.49 -5.68 -5.57
N GLY A 96 -5.59 -5.64 -6.33
CA GLY A 96 -6.42 -6.79 -6.70
C GLY A 96 -7.89 -6.63 -6.31
N VAL A 97 -8.81 -7.05 -7.21
CA VAL A 97 -10.26 -6.98 -6.96
C VAL A 97 -10.65 -7.96 -5.86
N GLY A 98 -11.26 -7.45 -4.79
CA GLY A 98 -11.71 -8.26 -3.65
C GLY A 98 -10.62 -8.53 -2.60
N THR A 99 -9.36 -8.24 -2.92
CA THR A 99 -8.21 -8.41 -2.04
C THR A 99 -8.23 -7.40 -0.91
N LYS A 100 -8.13 -7.87 0.34
CA LYS A 100 -7.96 -6.97 1.49
C LYS A 100 -6.54 -6.44 1.53
N LEU A 101 -6.40 -5.14 1.76
CA LEU A 101 -5.12 -4.50 2.04
C LEU A 101 -4.58 -5.06 3.35
N GLY A 102 -3.47 -5.78 3.27
CA GLY A 102 -2.73 -6.33 4.41
C GLY A 102 -1.23 -6.16 4.17
N THR A 103 -0.42 -6.35 5.21
CA THR A 103 1.03 -6.13 5.13
C THR A 103 1.71 -6.93 4.02
N ASP A 104 1.37 -8.21 3.87
CA ASP A 104 1.88 -9.05 2.78
C ASP A 104 1.46 -8.57 1.40
N GLN A 105 0.26 -8.02 1.28
CA GLN A 105 -0.24 -7.51 0.02
C GLN A 105 0.47 -6.20 -0.35
N ILE A 106 0.77 -5.35 0.63
CA ILE A 106 1.59 -4.15 0.44
C ILE A 106 3.01 -4.56 0.02
N TYR A 107 3.63 -5.52 0.72
CA TYR A 107 4.95 -6.05 0.38
C TYR A 107 4.99 -6.59 -1.05
N LYS A 108 4.07 -7.51 -1.39
CA LYS A 108 3.97 -8.10 -2.74
C LYS A 108 3.79 -7.04 -3.82
N ASP A 109 2.91 -6.06 -3.60
CA ASP A 109 2.65 -4.96 -4.54
C ASP A 109 3.88 -4.06 -4.73
N ALA A 110 4.59 -3.76 -3.65
CA ALA A 110 5.81 -2.95 -3.67
C ALA A 110 6.99 -3.64 -4.40
N THR A 111 7.03 -4.98 -4.37
CA THR A 111 8.09 -5.80 -4.99
C THR A 111 7.74 -6.31 -6.39
N ALA A 112 6.46 -6.36 -6.77
CA ALA A 112 6.02 -6.78 -8.09
C ALA A 112 6.19 -5.66 -9.14
N ASP A 113 5.68 -5.86 -10.36
CA ASP A 113 5.52 -4.84 -11.40
C ASP A 113 4.53 -3.74 -10.95
N LYS A 114 5.03 -2.95 -10.01
CA LYS A 114 4.77 -1.55 -9.75
C LYS A 114 3.30 -1.06 -9.93
N ALA A 115 2.38 -1.47 -9.04
CA ALA A 115 0.97 -1.06 -9.08
C ALA A 115 0.60 0.14 -8.18
N LEU A 116 0.49 -0.02 -6.84
CA LEU A 116 0.10 1.04 -5.90
C LEU A 116 1.27 1.53 -5.02
N PHE A 117 2.07 0.59 -4.55
CA PHE A 117 3.19 0.77 -3.65
C PHE A 117 4.51 0.62 -4.43
N THR A 118 5.56 1.31 -3.97
CA THR A 118 6.91 1.20 -4.56
C THR A 118 7.93 1.10 -3.46
N ARG A 119 8.82 0.12 -3.53
CA ARG A 119 10.00 0.07 -2.68
C ARG A 119 10.89 1.29 -2.89
N ILE A 120 11.41 1.84 -1.81
CA ILE A 120 12.35 2.97 -1.79
C ILE A 120 13.58 2.62 -0.96
N GLU A 121 14.66 3.38 -1.12
CA GLU A 121 15.93 3.13 -0.42
C GLU A 121 16.10 4.01 0.83
N ALA A 122 15.54 5.21 0.81
CA ALA A 122 15.63 6.17 1.91
C ALA A 122 14.22 6.60 2.36
N PRO A 123 13.95 6.66 3.67
CA PRO A 123 12.65 7.04 4.18
C PRO A 123 12.44 8.55 4.06
N GLU A 124 11.24 8.96 3.67
CA GLU A 124 10.76 10.34 3.81
C GLU A 124 9.49 10.36 4.66
N ILE A 125 9.12 11.56 5.14
CA ILE A 125 7.86 11.76 5.85
C ILE A 125 6.70 11.42 4.92
N GLY A 126 5.74 10.64 5.42
CA GLY A 126 4.60 10.18 4.64
C GLY A 126 4.83 8.87 3.88
N ASP A 127 6.03 8.30 3.96
CA ASP A 127 6.26 6.92 3.54
C ASP A 127 5.78 5.92 4.58
N ILE A 128 5.84 4.64 4.22
CA ILE A 128 5.53 3.55 5.13
C ILE A 128 6.75 2.65 5.30
N VAL A 129 6.92 2.13 6.50
CA VAL A 129 7.84 1.04 6.83
C VAL A 129 7.01 -0.20 7.12
N LEU A 130 7.48 -1.36 6.67
CA LEU A 130 6.80 -2.63 6.94
C LEU A 130 7.75 -3.82 7.03
N TYR A 131 7.28 -4.90 7.62
CA TYR A 131 7.82 -6.25 7.40
C TYR A 131 6.66 -7.22 7.15
N PRO A 132 6.77 -8.15 6.18
CA PRO A 132 5.70 -9.10 5.89
C PRO A 132 5.52 -10.13 7.02
N ASN A 133 4.45 -10.91 6.95
CA ASN A 133 4.28 -12.10 7.77
C ASN A 133 5.47 -13.05 7.55
N TYR A 134 6.06 -13.53 8.64
CA TYR A 134 7.08 -14.57 8.57
C TYR A 134 6.44 -15.94 8.71
N GLN A 135 6.84 -16.90 7.88
CA GLN A 135 6.50 -18.31 8.07
C GLN A 135 7.66 -18.99 8.79
N ILE A 136 7.35 -19.78 9.82
CA ILE A 136 8.38 -20.59 10.51
C ILE A 136 8.57 -21.96 9.84
N ALA A 137 7.56 -22.42 9.10
CA ALA A 137 7.60 -23.59 8.22
C ALA A 137 6.51 -23.44 7.14
N PRO A 138 6.55 -24.19 6.03
CA PRO A 138 5.48 -24.17 5.02
C PRO A 138 4.11 -24.43 5.66
N GLY A 139 3.20 -23.47 5.54
CA GLY A 139 1.85 -23.55 6.11
C GLY A 139 1.74 -23.24 7.61
N VAL A 140 2.85 -22.89 8.28
CA VAL A 140 2.85 -22.50 9.70
C VAL A 140 3.16 -21.01 9.82
N GLU A 141 2.14 -20.24 10.19
CA GLU A 141 2.28 -18.80 10.45
C GLU A 141 3.22 -18.57 11.64
N GLY A 142 4.21 -17.71 11.43
CA GLY A 142 5.13 -17.23 12.45
C GLY A 142 4.69 -15.89 13.00
N THR A 143 5.58 -14.90 12.96
CA THR A 143 5.29 -13.55 13.46
C THR A 143 4.40 -12.80 12.45
N PRO A 144 3.23 -12.26 12.88
CA PRO A 144 2.43 -11.40 12.03
C PRO A 144 3.23 -10.17 11.58
N GLY A 145 3.12 -9.84 10.30
CA GLY A 145 3.72 -8.69 9.69
C GLY A 145 3.13 -7.40 10.23
N HIS A 146 3.87 -6.32 10.08
CA HIS A 146 3.48 -5.01 10.60
C HIS A 146 3.81 -3.89 9.64
N VAL A 147 3.05 -2.79 9.71
CA VAL A 147 3.22 -1.61 8.85
C VAL A 147 2.89 -0.35 9.63
N ALA A 148 3.68 0.69 9.38
CA ALA A 148 3.55 1.98 10.03
C ALA A 148 3.76 3.14 9.06
N LEU A 149 3.16 4.30 9.36
CA LEU A 149 3.38 5.55 8.64
C LEU A 149 4.56 6.29 9.26
N ILE A 150 5.51 6.72 8.43
CA ILE A 150 6.66 7.53 8.84
C ILE A 150 6.23 8.98 9.01
N THR A 151 6.53 9.57 10.18
CA THR A 151 6.05 10.90 10.58
C THR A 151 7.18 11.90 10.85
N ALA A 152 8.40 11.41 11.07
CA ALA A 152 9.60 12.23 11.15
C ALA A 152 10.82 11.41 10.69
N VAL A 153 11.78 12.06 10.05
CA VAL A 153 13.08 11.50 9.69
C VAL A 153 14.18 12.39 10.26
N ARG A 154 15.13 11.82 10.98
CA ARG A 154 16.23 12.52 11.64
C ARG A 154 17.47 12.57 10.76
N VAL A 155 18.42 13.42 11.14
CA VAL A 155 19.70 13.62 10.41
C VAL A 155 20.53 12.34 10.36
N ASP A 156 20.45 11.50 11.38
CA ASP A 156 21.14 10.20 11.47
C ASP A 156 20.44 9.09 10.68
N GLY A 157 19.35 9.41 9.97
CA GLY A 157 18.55 8.45 9.20
C GLY A 157 17.54 7.66 10.02
N SER A 158 17.50 7.81 11.35
CA SER A 158 16.44 7.22 12.17
C SER A 158 15.12 7.95 11.98
N TYR A 159 13.98 7.28 12.20
CA TYR A 159 12.66 7.84 11.94
C TYR A 159 11.62 7.43 12.98
N ASP A 160 10.61 8.27 13.12
CA ASP A 160 9.45 8.05 13.98
C ASP A 160 8.25 7.61 13.16
N THR A 161 7.41 6.80 13.79
CA THR A 161 6.24 6.20 13.19
C THR A 161 4.97 6.56 13.94
N ILE A 162 3.85 6.50 13.23
CA ILE A 162 2.52 6.35 13.83
C ILE A 162 1.89 5.08 13.27
N GLU A 163 1.32 4.29 14.16
CA GLU A 163 0.85 2.94 13.82
C GLU A 163 -0.27 2.47 14.75
N CYS A 164 -1.02 1.48 14.27
CA CYS A 164 -1.99 0.74 15.08
C CYS A 164 -1.35 -0.60 15.48
N ALA A 165 -1.07 -0.80 16.77
CA ALA A 165 -0.36 -1.99 17.25
C ALA A 165 -0.91 -2.51 18.60
N SER A 166 -0.67 -3.79 18.89
CA SER A 166 -1.09 -4.42 20.16
C SER A 166 -0.30 -3.89 21.36
N THR A 167 0.99 -3.60 21.19
CA THR A 167 1.86 -3.08 22.25
C THR A 167 1.34 -1.78 22.88
N PRO A 168 1.05 -0.70 22.13
CA PRO A 168 0.48 0.52 22.72
C PRO A 168 -0.93 0.28 23.30
N PHE A 169 -1.73 -0.60 22.68
CA PHE A 169 -3.06 -0.96 23.19
C PHE A 169 -2.98 -1.58 24.59
N HIS A 170 -2.11 -2.55 24.81
CA HIS A 170 -1.93 -3.18 26.13
C HIS A 170 -1.37 -2.21 27.17
N LYS A 171 -0.59 -1.21 26.76
CA LYS A 171 -0.01 -0.21 27.67
C LYS A 171 -0.98 0.90 28.05
N THR A 172 -1.83 1.34 27.12
CA THR A 172 -2.56 2.62 27.25
C THR A 172 -4.07 2.50 27.01
N GLY A 173 -4.55 1.37 26.52
CA GLY A 173 -5.93 1.20 26.07
C GLY A 173 -6.22 1.81 24.69
N ASP A 174 -5.24 2.36 24.00
CA ASP A 174 -5.34 2.84 22.61
C ASP A 174 -4.26 2.20 21.74
N ALA A 175 -4.69 1.57 20.65
CA ALA A 175 -3.82 0.90 19.71
C ALA A 175 -3.02 1.88 18.83
N ILE A 176 -3.49 3.12 18.67
CA ILE A 176 -2.87 4.09 17.78
C ILE A 176 -1.96 5.03 18.57
N ALA A 177 -0.66 4.92 18.33
CA ALA A 177 0.36 5.70 19.03
C ALA A 177 1.49 6.13 18.10
N PHE A 178 2.20 7.19 18.50
CA PHE A 178 3.52 7.47 17.97
C PHE A 178 4.52 6.53 18.64
N ASP A 179 5.48 6.04 17.87
CA ASP A 179 6.60 5.26 18.36
C ASP A 179 7.87 5.64 17.60
N ARG A 180 9.01 5.22 18.13
CA ARG A 180 10.21 5.15 17.30
C ARG A 180 10.17 3.86 16.50
N ALA A 181 10.60 3.92 15.25
CA ALA A 181 10.62 2.72 14.41
C ALA A 181 11.42 1.57 15.05
N ASP A 182 12.49 1.89 15.78
CA ASP A 182 13.34 0.89 16.45
C ASP A 182 12.69 0.21 17.67
N THR A 183 11.46 0.56 18.05
CA THR A 183 10.70 -0.15 19.08
C THR A 183 10.04 -1.41 18.53
N ILE A 184 9.30 -1.30 17.42
CA ILE A 184 8.52 -2.41 16.85
C ILE A 184 9.26 -3.10 15.70
N PHE A 185 10.07 -2.37 14.93
CA PHE A 185 10.73 -2.90 13.74
C PHE A 185 12.12 -3.47 14.00
N ARG A 186 12.65 -3.36 15.22
CA ARG A 186 13.98 -3.85 15.58
C ARG A 186 14.05 -5.37 15.47
N GLY A 187 15.06 -5.86 14.76
CA GLY A 187 15.29 -7.30 14.56
C GLY A 187 14.47 -7.90 13.41
N HIS A 188 13.67 -7.11 12.72
CA HIS A 188 12.93 -7.54 11.52
C HIS A 188 13.65 -7.07 10.25
N ALA A 189 13.58 -7.89 9.20
CA ALA A 189 13.98 -7.46 7.86
C ALA A 189 12.89 -6.52 7.32
N ILE A 190 13.17 -5.22 7.36
CA ILE A 190 12.21 -4.18 7.00
C ILE A 190 12.27 -3.81 5.52
N GLU A 191 11.15 -3.29 5.05
CA GLU A 191 10.98 -2.65 3.76
C GLU A 191 10.49 -1.23 3.93
N LEU A 192 11.13 -0.32 3.20
CA LEU A 192 10.66 1.06 3.04
C LEU A 192 9.87 1.15 1.75
N THR A 193 8.69 1.74 1.83
CA THR A 193 7.74 1.76 0.72
C THR A 193 7.01 3.10 0.66
N ARG A 194 6.71 3.54 -0.56
CA ARG A 194 5.91 4.74 -0.84
C ARG A 194 4.63 4.38 -1.59
N ILE A 195 3.54 5.08 -1.30
CA ILE A 195 2.34 5.05 -2.16
C ILE A 195 2.57 5.94 -3.39
N ARG A 196 2.48 5.35 -4.58
CA ARG A 196 2.69 6.08 -5.84
C ARG A 196 1.73 7.24 -5.97
N LYS A 197 2.25 8.43 -6.28
CA LYS A 197 1.45 9.62 -6.63
C LYS A 197 0.44 10.04 -5.54
N ALA A 198 0.60 9.58 -4.29
CA ALA A 198 -0.17 10.11 -3.16
C ALA A 198 0.07 11.62 -3.07
N TYR A 199 1.35 12.03 -3.14
CA TYR A 199 1.78 13.43 -3.07
C TYR A 199 2.52 13.82 -4.37
N PRO A 200 1.86 14.49 -5.34
CA PRO A 200 2.50 14.87 -6.60
C PRO A 200 3.52 16.02 -6.48
N ASP A 201 3.48 16.78 -5.38
CA ASP A 201 4.19 18.08 -5.26
C ASP A 201 5.09 18.16 -4.01
N LEU A 202 5.64 17.05 -3.51
CA LEU A 202 6.64 17.10 -2.42
C LEU A 202 7.88 17.84 -2.92
N PRO A 203 8.14 19.10 -2.51
CA PRO A 203 9.33 19.79 -2.96
C PRO A 203 10.52 19.25 -2.15
N ALA A 204 11.64 19.00 -2.84
CA ALA A 204 12.80 18.27 -2.31
C ALA A 204 13.45 18.95 -1.07
N ASP A 205 13.08 20.20 -0.78
CA ASP A 205 13.56 21.02 0.33
C ASP A 205 12.73 20.88 1.61
N LYS A 206 11.53 20.28 1.57
CA LYS A 206 10.66 20.10 2.76
C LYS A 206 11.02 18.90 3.65
N VAL A 207 12.09 18.16 3.33
CA VAL A 207 12.56 17.01 4.13
C VAL A 207 13.36 17.45 5.38
N ARG A 208 13.56 18.75 5.63
CA ARG A 208 14.30 19.25 6.81
C ARG A 208 13.74 20.54 7.43
N ASP A 209 12.42 20.77 7.34
CA ASP A 209 11.82 22.05 7.76
C ASP A 209 11.25 22.01 9.20
N PRO A 210 11.72 22.88 10.13
CA PRO A 210 11.24 22.99 11.52
C PRO A 210 9.76 23.38 11.69
N ILE A 211 9.01 23.60 10.60
CA ILE A 211 7.54 23.77 10.64
C ILE A 211 6.83 22.57 11.30
N PHE A 212 7.40 21.36 11.25
CA PHE A 212 6.81 20.19 11.91
C PHE A 212 6.94 20.19 13.45
N ALA A 213 7.95 20.88 14.01
CA ALA A 213 8.09 21.03 15.46
C ALA A 213 6.99 21.92 16.08
N ARG A 214 6.42 22.83 15.29
CA ARG A 214 5.27 23.66 15.70
C ARG A 214 3.95 22.90 15.70
N TYR A 215 3.74 21.96 14.79
CA TYR A 215 2.49 21.18 14.73
C TYR A 215 2.36 20.19 15.90
N LEU A 216 3.49 19.67 16.41
CA LEU A 216 3.55 18.77 17.57
C LEU A 216 3.62 19.48 18.93
N GLY A 217 3.67 20.82 18.97
CA GLY A 217 3.77 21.60 20.22
C GLY A 217 5.07 21.39 21.01
N LEU A 218 6.14 20.91 20.36
CA LEU A 218 7.40 20.53 21.02
C LEU A 218 8.43 21.67 21.12
N VAL A 219 8.15 22.83 20.51
CA VAL A 219 8.90 24.06 20.71
C VAL A 219 7.90 25.22 20.77
N ARG A 220 7.98 26.03 21.83
CA ARG A 220 7.21 27.28 21.97
C ARG A 220 7.85 28.38 21.12
#